data_AF-A0A842PJ87-F1
#
_entry.id   AF-A0A842PJ87-F1
#
_cell.length_a   1.000
_cell.length_b   1.000
_cell.length_c   1.000
_cell.angle_alpha   90.00
_cell.angle_beta   90.00
_cell.angle_gamma   90.00
#
_symmetry.space_group_name_H-M   'P 1'
#
loop_
_entity.id
_entity.type
_entity.pdbx_description
1 polymer ?
#
loop_
_entity_poly.entity_id
_entity_poly.type
_entity_poly.pdbx_seq_one_letter_code
_entity_poly.pdbx_strand_id
1 'polypeptide(L)'
;MSKTDKKAKKILPLMIVAVLSLSLSLAGIAITAAEDFGGCEGCHAEIAENFSTSLHYTGAGMKGEYEKFAAKEFGIDMDEYYATWNCSNCHATTCEKCHEGGHGAEITIDTCDQCHFKKQSATFIGDMPAHSKKGPAADIHYTMGLTCTDCHNVAELHGDGNVYTSQLEAVTTECEDCHASPGKTVKDMTVTQYSSDIDAHEMHEEKLDCTACHSGWSLTCNNCHLDTRKGTQPVSDEFYLGVASDGKVKPFIKMDAIYDNATHTGYGAWFPHNSNR
;
A
#
# COMPACT_ATOMS: atom_id res chain seq x y z
N MET A 1 21.39 82.35 -41.97
CA MET A 1 19.97 81.99 -42.17
C MET A 1 19.82 80.49 -41.90
N SER A 2 19.21 80.06 -40.78
CA SER A 2 17.77 79.78 -40.61
C SER A 2 17.25 78.82 -41.69
N LYS A 3 16.77 77.60 -41.41
CA LYS A 3 15.78 77.22 -40.40
C LYS A 3 16.00 75.83 -39.78
N THR A 4 15.59 75.79 -38.53
CA THR A 4 15.24 74.68 -37.63
C THR A 4 14.27 73.65 -38.22
N ASP A 5 14.44 72.37 -37.85
CA ASP A 5 13.35 71.65 -37.17
C ASP A 5 13.85 70.55 -36.24
N LYS A 6 13.25 70.52 -35.06
CA LYS A 6 13.66 69.82 -33.83
C LYS A 6 13.12 68.38 -33.83
N LYS A 7 13.97 67.37 -33.63
CA LYS A 7 13.54 66.07 -33.08
C LYS A 7 13.87 66.02 -31.59
N ALA A 8 12.83 66.17 -30.77
CA ALA A 8 12.90 66.06 -29.32
C ALA A 8 13.15 64.60 -28.90
N LYS A 9 14.28 64.34 -28.22
CA LYS A 9 14.48 63.13 -27.42
C LYS A 9 13.67 63.27 -26.14
N LYS A 10 12.68 62.40 -25.94
CA LYS A 10 11.97 62.26 -24.66
C LYS A 10 12.92 61.65 -23.63
N ILE A 11 13.33 62.45 -22.66
CA ILE A 11 13.94 62.03 -21.40
C ILE A 11 12.77 61.71 -20.47
N LEU A 12 12.67 60.47 -19.98
CA LEU A 12 11.69 60.08 -18.96
C LEU A 12 12.42 59.98 -17.61
N PRO A 13 11.89 60.58 -16.53
CA PRO A 13 12.64 60.86 -15.32
C PRO A 13 12.84 59.63 -14.43
N LEU A 14 14.05 59.53 -13.88
CA LEU A 14 14.41 58.64 -12.79
C LEU A 14 13.64 59.08 -11.53
N MET A 15 12.56 58.37 -11.19
CA MET A 15 11.87 58.57 -9.91
C MET A 15 12.57 57.78 -8.82
N ILE A 16 13.31 58.50 -7.97
CA ILE A 16 13.75 58.04 -6.66
C ILE A 16 12.51 57.98 -5.77
N VAL A 17 12.02 56.78 -5.47
CA VAL A 17 10.99 56.56 -4.44
C VAL A 17 11.70 56.17 -3.16
N ALA A 18 11.58 57.02 -2.15
CA ALA A 18 12.07 56.81 -0.80
C ALA A 18 11.36 55.59 -0.18
N VAL A 19 12.17 54.65 0.33
CA VAL A 19 11.72 53.51 1.13
C VAL A 19 11.27 54.06 2.49
N LEU A 20 9.96 54.21 2.69
CA LEU A 20 9.38 54.30 4.03
C LEU A 20 9.02 52.87 4.47
N SER A 21 9.83 52.35 5.38
CA SER A 21 9.63 51.08 6.08
C SER A 21 8.37 51.15 6.95
N LEU A 22 7.28 50.56 6.45
CA LEU A 22 6.16 50.14 7.28
C LEU A 22 6.30 48.63 7.50
N SER A 23 6.84 48.27 8.66
CA SER A 23 6.96 46.89 9.12
C SER A 23 5.56 46.36 9.45
N LEU A 24 4.87 45.85 8.43
CA LEU A 24 3.72 44.98 8.61
C LEU A 24 4.26 43.56 8.65
N SER A 25 4.34 42.99 9.85
CA SER A 25 4.67 41.59 10.07
C SER A 25 3.59 40.70 9.45
N LEU A 26 3.70 40.42 8.15
CA LEU A 26 3.08 39.24 7.58
C LEU A 26 3.91 38.05 8.09
N ALA A 27 3.47 37.47 9.19
CA ALA A 27 3.70 36.05 9.40
C ALA A 27 3.07 35.35 8.20
N GLY A 28 3.91 34.97 7.23
CA GLY A 28 3.50 34.11 6.14
C GLY A 28 3.09 32.78 6.75
N ILE A 29 1.81 32.63 7.03
CA ILE A 29 1.20 31.30 7.11
C ILE A 29 1.31 30.80 5.67
N ALA A 30 2.30 29.94 5.42
CA ALA A 30 2.24 29.07 4.28
C ALA A 30 0.97 28.24 4.47
N ILE A 31 -0.12 28.66 3.83
CA ILE A 31 -1.26 27.79 3.60
C ILE A 31 -0.69 26.74 2.65
N THR A 32 -0.23 25.62 3.19
CA THR A 32 -0.11 24.39 2.43
C THR A 32 -1.47 24.23 1.76
N ALA A 33 -1.52 24.21 0.43
CA ALA A 33 -2.76 23.89 -0.25
C ALA A 33 -3.27 22.59 0.37
N ALA A 34 -4.44 22.63 0.99
CA ALA A 34 -5.04 21.41 1.53
C ALA A 34 -5.10 20.40 0.39
N GLU A 35 -4.67 19.18 0.67
CA GLU A 35 -4.73 18.11 -0.33
C GLU A 35 -6.21 17.93 -0.71
N ASP A 36 -6.50 18.04 -2.01
CA ASP A 36 -7.85 17.90 -2.56
C ASP A 36 -8.11 16.42 -2.82
N PHE A 37 -8.95 15.82 -1.98
CA PHE A 37 -9.32 14.42 -2.05
C PHE A 37 -10.67 14.19 -2.73
N GLY A 38 -11.15 15.16 -3.52
CA GLY A 38 -12.43 15.11 -4.21
C GLY A 38 -13.58 15.81 -3.48
N GLY A 39 -13.28 16.67 -2.51
CA GLY A 39 -14.28 17.47 -1.77
C GLY A 39 -14.93 16.76 -0.58
N CYS A 40 -14.53 15.53 -0.28
CA CYS A 40 -15.02 14.77 0.88
C CYS A 40 -14.50 15.36 2.21
N GLU A 41 -13.31 15.95 2.18
CA GLU A 41 -12.62 16.58 3.30
C GLU A 41 -13.42 17.72 3.94
N GLY A 42 -14.37 18.33 3.21
CA GLY A 42 -15.26 19.36 3.75
C GLY A 42 -16.17 18.87 4.88
N CYS A 43 -16.50 17.58 4.90
CA CYS A 43 -17.30 16.95 5.95
C CYS A 43 -16.53 15.87 6.73
N HIS A 44 -15.49 15.30 6.13
CA HIS A 44 -14.68 14.21 6.67
C HIS A 44 -13.22 14.63 6.88
N ALA A 45 -13.00 15.78 7.52
CA ALA A 45 -11.68 16.38 7.68
C ALA A 45 -10.66 15.45 8.37
N GLU A 46 -11.06 14.78 9.45
CA GLU A 46 -10.19 13.85 10.18
C GLU A 46 -9.82 12.62 9.34
N ILE A 47 -10.77 12.09 8.56
CA ILE A 47 -10.51 10.97 7.65
C ILE A 47 -9.53 11.40 6.55
N ALA A 48 -9.72 12.60 5.99
CA ALA A 48 -8.82 13.15 4.98
C ALA A 48 -7.41 13.38 5.53
N GLU A 49 -7.30 13.90 6.75
CA GLU A 49 -6.02 14.08 7.45
C GLU A 49 -5.32 12.73 7.65
N ASN A 50 -6.01 11.73 8.18
CA ASN A 50 -5.44 10.40 8.36
C ASN A 50 -5.06 9.75 7.02
N PHE A 51 -5.90 9.93 5.99
CA PHE A 51 -5.68 9.33 4.68
C PHE A 51 -4.42 9.84 4.01
N SER A 52 -4.10 11.13 4.18
CA SER A 52 -2.84 11.73 3.70
C SER A 52 -1.57 11.02 4.23
N THR A 53 -1.68 10.36 5.39
CA THR A 53 -0.57 9.61 6.00
C THR A 53 -0.63 8.11 5.76
N SER A 54 -1.73 7.60 5.22
CA SER A 54 -1.96 6.17 5.01
C SER A 54 -1.01 5.56 3.97
N LEU A 55 -0.81 4.24 4.06
CA LEU A 55 -0.02 3.50 3.05
C LEU A 55 -0.72 3.48 1.67
N HIS A 56 -2.06 3.53 1.63
CA HIS A 56 -2.83 3.55 0.38
C HIS A 56 -2.64 4.84 -0.42
N TYR A 57 -2.55 5.98 0.28
CA TYR A 57 -2.26 7.28 -0.33
C TYR A 57 -0.78 7.41 -0.69
N THR A 58 0.10 7.19 0.28
CA THR A 58 1.53 7.46 0.13
C THR A 58 2.28 6.43 -0.72
N GLY A 59 1.81 5.18 -0.73
CA GLY A 59 2.55 4.05 -1.29
C GLY A 59 3.87 3.74 -0.56
N ALA A 60 4.10 4.32 0.62
CA ALA A 60 5.38 4.27 1.32
C ALA A 60 5.79 2.84 1.71
N GLY A 61 4.83 1.96 1.97
CA GLY A 61 5.08 0.57 2.34
C GLY A 61 5.79 -0.20 1.22
N MET A 62 5.32 -0.05 -0.03
CA MET A 62 5.97 -0.67 -1.17
C MET A 62 7.33 -0.02 -1.45
N LYS A 63 7.37 1.32 -1.50
CA LYS A 63 8.58 2.08 -1.78
C LYS A 63 9.70 1.75 -0.79
N GLY A 64 9.41 1.81 0.50
CA GLY A 64 10.37 1.57 1.58
C GLY A 64 10.98 0.17 1.55
N GLU A 65 10.19 -0.86 1.22
CA GLU A 65 10.72 -2.22 1.07
C GLU A 65 11.64 -2.35 -0.16
N TYR A 66 11.31 -1.73 -1.30
CA TYR A 66 12.22 -1.71 -2.45
C TYR A 66 13.53 -0.98 -2.14
N GLU A 67 13.46 0.18 -1.50
CA GLU A 67 14.63 0.97 -1.09
C GLU A 67 15.56 0.22 -0.15
N LYS A 68 15.03 -0.59 0.77
CA LYS A 68 15.87 -1.38 1.69
C LYS A 68 16.61 -2.51 0.96
N PHE A 69 16.01 -3.08 -0.09
CA PHE A 69 16.48 -4.31 -0.74
C PHE A 69 16.83 -4.08 -2.22
N ALA A 70 15.94 -4.47 -3.14
CA ALA A 70 16.26 -4.57 -4.57
C ALA A 70 16.69 -3.23 -5.18
N ALA A 71 16.05 -2.11 -4.84
CA ALA A 71 16.42 -0.82 -5.40
C ALA A 71 17.81 -0.37 -4.92
N LYS A 72 18.15 -0.63 -3.66
CA LYS A 72 19.50 -0.37 -3.13
C LYS A 72 20.55 -1.23 -3.81
N GLU A 73 20.27 -2.51 -4.07
CA GLU A 73 21.20 -3.40 -4.79
C GLU A 73 21.49 -2.86 -6.20
N PHE A 74 20.45 -2.38 -6.89
CA PHE A 74 20.58 -1.88 -8.27
C PHE A 74 20.92 -0.40 -8.38
N GLY A 75 21.07 0.32 -7.25
CA GLY A 75 21.30 1.76 -7.25
C GLY A 75 20.16 2.58 -7.86
N ILE A 76 18.92 2.07 -7.77
CA ILE A 76 17.73 2.72 -8.31
C ILE A 76 17.24 3.77 -7.30
N ASP A 77 17.12 5.01 -7.76
CA ASP A 77 16.41 6.06 -7.05
C ASP A 77 14.90 5.78 -7.13
N MET A 78 14.30 5.39 -6.01
CA MET A 78 12.90 5.02 -5.97
C MET A 78 11.95 6.22 -6.13
N ASP A 79 12.38 7.44 -5.83
CA ASP A 79 11.59 8.66 -6.09
C ASP A 79 11.55 8.97 -7.59
N GLU A 80 12.70 8.93 -8.27
CA GLU A 80 12.75 9.09 -9.73
C GLU A 80 12.00 7.96 -10.43
N TYR A 81 12.17 6.73 -9.97
CA TYR A 81 11.46 5.56 -10.50
C TYR A 81 9.94 5.69 -10.30
N TYR A 82 9.49 6.13 -9.12
CA TYR A 82 8.08 6.38 -8.83
C TYR A 82 7.47 7.46 -9.73
N ALA A 83 8.19 8.55 -9.99
CA ALA A 83 7.71 9.64 -10.81
C ALA A 83 7.61 9.27 -12.30
N THR A 84 8.48 8.36 -12.75
CA THR A 84 8.58 7.96 -14.17
C THR A 84 7.57 6.87 -14.53
N TRP A 85 7.28 5.97 -13.59
CA TRP A 85 6.29 4.92 -13.78
C TRP A 85 4.93 5.44 -13.32
N ASN A 86 3.85 5.21 -14.08
CA ASN A 86 2.49 5.62 -13.75
C ASN A 86 1.93 4.91 -12.49
N CYS A 87 2.61 5.05 -11.35
CA CYS A 87 2.32 4.42 -10.06
C CYS A 87 1.01 4.96 -9.47
N SER A 88 0.67 6.20 -9.78
CA SER A 88 -0.59 6.88 -9.42
C SER A 88 -1.84 6.18 -9.95
N ASN A 89 -1.72 5.26 -10.92
CA ASN A 89 -2.85 4.46 -11.37
C ASN A 89 -3.29 3.41 -10.32
N CYS A 90 -2.43 3.07 -9.36
CA CYS A 90 -2.73 2.11 -8.31
C CYS A 90 -2.75 2.71 -6.89
N HIS A 91 -2.18 3.89 -6.67
CA HIS A 91 -2.27 4.55 -5.36
C HIS A 91 -3.55 5.37 -5.29
N ALA A 92 -4.29 5.19 -4.20
CA ALA A 92 -5.56 5.87 -4.00
C ALA A 92 -5.27 7.33 -3.64
N THR A 93 -5.24 8.22 -4.63
CA THR A 93 -4.99 9.65 -4.40
C THR A 93 -6.25 10.45 -4.09
N THR A 94 -7.44 9.84 -4.25
CA THR A 94 -8.74 10.48 -3.96
C THR A 94 -9.70 9.46 -3.36
N CYS A 95 -10.74 9.93 -2.67
CA CYS A 95 -11.71 9.07 -2.00
C CYS A 95 -12.51 8.20 -3.00
N GLU A 96 -12.79 8.74 -4.19
CA GLU A 96 -13.60 8.09 -5.22
C GLU A 96 -12.92 6.87 -5.85
N LYS A 97 -11.60 6.71 -5.67
CA LYS A 97 -10.88 5.53 -6.11
C LYS A 97 -11.37 4.25 -5.43
N CYS A 98 -11.93 4.37 -4.23
CA CYS A 98 -12.56 3.26 -3.52
C CYS A 98 -14.07 3.45 -3.40
N HIS A 99 -14.52 4.68 -3.14
CA HIS A 99 -15.93 5.00 -2.99
C HIS A 99 -16.61 5.37 -4.31
N GLU A 100 -16.52 4.48 -5.31
CA GLU A 100 -17.21 4.67 -6.58
C GLU A 100 -18.73 4.71 -6.37
N GLY A 101 -19.36 5.85 -6.67
CA GLY A 101 -20.78 6.08 -6.41
C GLY A 101 -21.07 6.93 -5.17
N GLY A 102 -20.05 7.28 -4.38
CA GLY A 102 -20.15 8.24 -3.28
C GLY A 102 -20.77 7.67 -2.00
N HIS A 103 -21.54 8.50 -1.29
CA HIS A 103 -22.09 8.15 0.03
C HIS A 103 -22.96 6.89 -0.02
N GLY A 104 -22.62 5.92 0.84
CA GLY A 104 -23.34 4.65 0.92
C GLY A 104 -23.00 3.66 -0.21
N ALA A 105 -22.01 3.97 -1.05
CA ALA A 105 -21.44 2.99 -1.97
C ALA A 105 -20.86 1.80 -1.19
N GLU A 106 -21.23 0.61 -1.64
CA GLU A 106 -20.74 -0.63 -1.07
C GLU A 106 -19.30 -0.88 -1.54
N ILE A 107 -18.41 -1.21 -0.60
CA ILE A 107 -17.06 -1.65 -0.90
C ILE A 107 -17.09 -3.16 -1.08
N THR A 108 -16.72 -3.62 -2.27
CA THR A 108 -16.67 -5.03 -2.62
C THR A 108 -15.23 -5.47 -2.89
N ILE A 109 -15.04 -6.77 -3.15
CA ILE A 109 -13.73 -7.26 -3.59
C ILE A 109 -13.29 -6.57 -4.88
N ASP A 110 -14.22 -6.25 -5.79
CA ASP A 110 -13.92 -5.60 -7.06
C ASP A 110 -13.32 -4.20 -6.86
N THR A 111 -13.71 -3.49 -5.79
CA THR A 111 -13.11 -2.20 -5.41
C THR A 111 -11.61 -2.35 -5.11
N CYS A 112 -11.25 -3.36 -4.31
CA CYS A 112 -9.86 -3.65 -3.98
C CYS A 112 -9.10 -4.21 -5.19
N ASP A 113 -9.78 -5.01 -6.01
CA ASP A 113 -9.23 -5.72 -7.15
C ASP A 113 -8.62 -4.77 -8.19
N GLN A 114 -9.20 -3.57 -8.36
CA GLN A 114 -8.67 -2.55 -9.30
C GLN A 114 -7.16 -2.32 -9.15
N CYS A 115 -6.63 -2.46 -7.93
CA CYS A 115 -5.21 -2.33 -7.63
C CYS A 115 -4.57 -3.66 -7.19
N HIS A 116 -5.29 -4.49 -6.45
CA HIS A 116 -4.77 -5.71 -5.82
C HIS A 116 -4.85 -6.98 -6.69
N PHE A 117 -5.48 -6.94 -7.87
CA PHE A 117 -5.63 -8.10 -8.78
C PHE A 117 -4.31 -8.80 -9.11
N LYS A 118 -3.19 -8.07 -9.06
CA LYS A 118 -1.87 -8.63 -9.35
C LYS A 118 -1.46 -9.70 -8.34
N LYS A 119 -1.93 -9.65 -7.09
CA LYS A 119 -1.55 -10.64 -6.06
C LYS A 119 -2.71 -10.92 -5.12
N GLN A 120 -3.05 -9.98 -4.23
CA GLN A 120 -3.83 -10.25 -3.04
C GLN A 120 -5.26 -10.72 -3.35
N SER A 121 -6.04 -9.97 -4.13
CA SER A 121 -7.42 -10.34 -4.47
C SER A 121 -7.47 -11.60 -5.32
N ALA A 122 -6.56 -11.75 -6.30
CA ALA A 122 -6.45 -12.96 -7.09
C ALA A 122 -6.18 -14.20 -6.23
N THR A 123 -5.16 -14.18 -5.35
CA THR A 123 -4.88 -15.34 -4.49
C THR A 123 -6.01 -15.62 -3.51
N PHE A 124 -6.65 -14.56 -3.00
CA PHE A 124 -7.77 -14.67 -2.05
C PHE A 124 -8.95 -15.42 -2.64
N ILE A 125 -9.30 -15.14 -3.90
CA ILE A 125 -10.37 -15.85 -4.60
C ILE A 125 -9.91 -17.16 -5.28
N GLY A 126 -8.64 -17.54 -5.10
CA GLY A 126 -8.07 -18.79 -5.61
C GLY A 126 -7.62 -18.76 -7.07
N ASP A 127 -7.27 -17.59 -7.58
CA ASP A 127 -6.64 -17.40 -8.87
C ASP A 127 -5.12 -17.18 -8.74
N MET A 128 -4.42 -17.48 -9.82
CA MET A 128 -3.05 -17.01 -10.01
C MET A 128 -3.07 -15.49 -10.25
N PRO A 129 -1.97 -14.79 -9.93
CA PRO A 129 -1.78 -13.36 -10.18
C PRO A 129 -2.40 -12.83 -11.47
N ALA A 130 -3.02 -11.67 -11.37
CA ALA A 130 -3.74 -10.97 -12.42
C ALA A 130 -4.93 -11.74 -13.02
N HIS A 131 -5.54 -12.63 -12.24
CA HIS A 131 -6.62 -13.54 -12.70
C HIS A 131 -6.26 -14.33 -13.96
N SER A 132 -4.96 -14.62 -14.14
CA SER A 132 -4.43 -15.21 -15.37
C SER A 132 -4.94 -16.65 -15.61
N LYS A 133 -5.16 -17.39 -14.52
CA LYS A 133 -5.74 -18.74 -14.49
C LYS A 133 -6.12 -19.09 -13.05
N LYS A 134 -6.83 -20.20 -12.85
CA LYS A 134 -7.10 -20.74 -11.51
C LYS A 134 -5.80 -21.13 -10.81
N GLY A 135 -5.68 -20.74 -9.55
CA GLY A 135 -4.65 -21.17 -8.62
C GLY A 135 -5.01 -22.51 -7.95
N PRO A 136 -4.17 -22.98 -7.01
CA PRO A 136 -4.41 -24.24 -6.29
C PRO A 136 -5.73 -24.28 -5.51
N ALA A 137 -6.04 -23.23 -4.75
CA ALA A 137 -7.25 -23.13 -3.93
C ALA A 137 -7.53 -21.67 -3.54
N ALA A 138 -8.78 -21.35 -3.26
CA ALA A 138 -9.17 -20.05 -2.68
C ALA A 138 -8.95 -20.03 -1.16
N ASP A 139 -8.92 -18.83 -0.59
CA ASP A 139 -8.88 -18.64 0.87
C ASP A 139 -10.16 -19.19 1.52
N ILE A 140 -10.01 -19.93 2.62
CA ILE A 140 -11.14 -20.45 3.38
C ILE A 140 -12.12 -19.35 3.80
N HIS A 141 -11.63 -18.19 4.21
CA HIS A 141 -12.45 -17.04 4.62
C HIS A 141 -13.25 -16.50 3.44
N TYR A 142 -12.65 -16.42 2.24
CA TYR A 142 -13.37 -16.07 1.02
C TYR A 142 -14.49 -17.08 0.74
N THR A 143 -14.22 -18.39 0.86
CA THR A 143 -15.25 -19.42 0.62
C THR A 143 -16.40 -19.37 1.64
N MET A 144 -16.17 -18.78 2.81
CA MET A 144 -17.17 -18.50 3.83
C MET A 144 -17.91 -17.18 3.60
N GLY A 145 -17.59 -16.42 2.56
CA GLY A 145 -18.26 -15.16 2.21
C GLY A 145 -17.65 -13.91 2.85
N LEU A 146 -16.42 -14.02 3.38
CA LEU A 146 -15.68 -12.86 3.85
C LEU A 146 -15.04 -12.13 2.66
N THR A 147 -14.91 -10.82 2.80
CA THR A 147 -14.27 -9.90 1.87
C THR A 147 -13.10 -9.20 2.58
N CYS A 148 -12.35 -8.39 1.84
CA CYS A 148 -11.14 -7.72 2.33
C CYS A 148 -11.41 -6.93 3.62
N THR A 149 -12.54 -6.23 3.70
CA THR A 149 -12.91 -5.36 4.82
C THR A 149 -13.42 -6.10 6.05
N ASP A 150 -13.65 -7.41 5.97
CA ASP A 150 -13.97 -8.21 7.17
C ASP A 150 -12.72 -8.48 8.02
N CYS A 151 -11.53 -8.41 7.39
CA CYS A 151 -10.24 -8.49 8.08
C CYS A 151 -9.57 -7.11 8.17
N HIS A 152 -9.53 -6.35 7.06
CA HIS A 152 -8.90 -5.03 7.04
C HIS A 152 -9.86 -3.94 7.52
N ASN A 153 -9.53 -3.33 8.66
CA ASN A 153 -10.39 -2.35 9.30
C ASN A 153 -10.22 -0.93 8.70
N VAL A 154 -11.14 -0.03 9.04
CA VAL A 154 -11.16 1.33 8.47
C VAL A 154 -9.91 2.16 8.78
N ALA A 155 -9.25 1.92 9.92
CA ALA A 155 -8.03 2.63 10.28
C ALA A 155 -6.83 2.14 9.45
N GLU A 156 -6.79 0.85 9.08
CA GLU A 156 -5.76 0.32 8.17
C GLU A 156 -5.93 0.86 6.74
N LEU A 157 -7.17 1.11 6.32
CA LEU A 157 -7.50 1.59 4.98
C LEU A 157 -7.36 3.12 4.87
N HIS A 158 -8.04 3.86 5.75
CA HIS A 158 -8.01 5.33 5.77
C HIS A 158 -6.80 5.90 6.52
N GLY A 159 -6.00 5.10 7.20
CA GLY A 159 -4.97 5.58 8.12
C GLY A 159 -5.50 5.95 9.50
N ASP A 160 -4.57 6.06 10.43
CA ASP A 160 -4.78 6.41 11.84
C ASP A 160 -4.05 7.71 12.24
N GLY A 161 -3.49 8.42 11.25
CA GLY A 161 -2.68 9.63 11.43
C GLY A 161 -1.19 9.36 11.62
N ASN A 162 -0.76 8.10 11.73
CA ASN A 162 0.65 7.74 11.80
C ASN A 162 1.23 7.49 10.41
N VAL A 163 2.51 7.83 10.24
CA VAL A 163 3.27 7.52 9.02
C VAL A 163 3.98 6.19 9.21
N TYR A 164 3.63 5.22 8.38
CA TYR A 164 4.27 3.91 8.34
C TYR A 164 5.15 3.75 7.10
N THR A 165 6.17 2.91 7.20
CA THR A 165 7.07 2.58 6.07
C THR A 165 6.98 1.11 5.66
N SER A 166 6.16 0.32 6.36
CA SER A 166 5.90 -1.07 6.06
C SER A 166 4.48 -1.46 6.41
N GLN A 167 3.87 -2.35 5.62
CA GLN A 167 2.58 -2.96 5.96
C GLN A 167 2.63 -3.75 7.28
N LEU A 168 3.81 -4.24 7.67
CA LEU A 168 4.02 -4.96 8.94
C LEU A 168 3.85 -4.05 10.17
N GLU A 169 3.85 -2.73 9.98
CA GLU A 169 3.64 -1.75 11.04
C GLU A 169 2.18 -1.24 11.05
N ALA A 170 1.54 -1.17 9.87
CA ALA A 170 0.24 -0.54 9.68
C ALA A 170 -0.95 -1.51 9.80
N VAL A 171 -0.76 -2.81 9.49
CA VAL A 171 -1.81 -3.82 9.61
C VAL A 171 -1.81 -4.36 11.03
N THR A 172 -2.99 -4.37 11.64
CA THR A 172 -3.22 -4.66 13.06
C THR A 172 -4.07 -5.90 13.28
N THR A 173 -4.86 -6.32 12.30
CA THR A 173 -5.71 -7.51 12.42
C THR A 173 -4.86 -8.78 12.51
N GLU A 174 -5.07 -9.54 13.58
CA GLU A 174 -4.41 -10.82 13.84
C GLU A 174 -5.42 -11.98 13.77
N CYS A 175 -4.93 -13.21 13.62
CA CYS A 175 -5.79 -14.40 13.60
C CYS A 175 -6.56 -14.53 14.93
N GLU A 176 -5.87 -14.23 16.02
CA GLU A 176 -6.29 -14.31 17.40
C GLU A 176 -7.49 -13.40 17.68
N ASP A 177 -7.64 -12.27 16.98
CA ASP A 177 -8.78 -11.36 17.14
C ASP A 177 -10.13 -12.06 16.91
N CYS A 178 -10.16 -13.06 16.02
CA CYS A 178 -11.35 -13.86 15.74
C CYS A 178 -11.27 -15.27 16.33
N HIS A 179 -10.10 -15.91 16.24
CA HIS A 179 -9.92 -17.31 16.59
C HIS A 179 -9.58 -17.54 18.07
N ALA A 180 -9.17 -16.52 18.84
CA ALA A 180 -8.97 -16.60 20.28
C ALA A 180 -10.07 -15.86 21.08
N SER A 181 -11.23 -15.65 20.46
CA SER A 181 -12.39 -14.92 20.99
C SER A 181 -13.61 -15.85 21.12
N PRO A 182 -13.77 -16.59 22.23
CA PRO A 182 -14.83 -17.58 22.38
C PRO A 182 -16.23 -17.02 22.11
N GLY A 183 -16.98 -17.68 21.23
CA GLY A 183 -18.33 -17.26 20.85
C GLY A 183 -18.38 -16.13 19.81
N LYS A 184 -17.23 -15.69 19.26
CA LYS A 184 -17.19 -14.72 18.18
C LYS A 184 -18.00 -15.21 16.99
N THR A 185 -18.81 -14.29 16.45
CA THR A 185 -19.44 -14.45 15.15
C THR A 185 -18.95 -13.39 14.18
N VAL A 186 -18.84 -13.75 12.90
CA VAL A 186 -18.54 -12.86 11.79
C VAL A 186 -19.55 -13.15 10.69
N LYS A 187 -20.30 -12.14 10.24
CA LYS A 187 -21.39 -12.29 9.26
C LYS A 187 -22.33 -13.48 9.60
N ASP A 188 -22.80 -13.50 10.85
CA ASP A 188 -23.68 -14.55 11.40
C ASP A 188 -23.10 -15.99 11.42
N MET A 189 -21.82 -16.16 11.09
CA MET A 189 -21.12 -17.44 11.19
C MET A 189 -20.39 -17.54 12.52
N THR A 190 -20.49 -18.69 13.17
CA THR A 190 -19.69 -18.98 14.37
C THR A 190 -18.25 -19.28 13.96
N VAL A 191 -17.30 -18.53 14.51
CA VAL A 191 -15.87 -18.70 14.18
C VAL A 191 -15.32 -19.94 14.88
N THR A 192 -14.62 -20.79 14.12
CA THR A 192 -13.85 -21.91 14.69
C THR A 192 -12.76 -21.37 15.61
N GLN A 193 -12.82 -21.73 16.89
CA GLN A 193 -11.87 -21.21 17.87
C GLN A 193 -10.58 -22.03 17.90
N TYR A 194 -9.48 -21.32 18.16
CA TYR A 194 -8.19 -21.86 18.50
C TYR A 194 -8.33 -22.82 19.69
N SER A 195 -7.57 -23.92 19.64
CA SER A 195 -7.55 -24.93 20.69
C SER A 195 -6.10 -25.26 21.00
N SER A 196 -5.69 -25.03 22.25
CA SER A 196 -4.37 -25.42 22.77
C SER A 196 -4.21 -26.93 22.93
N ASP A 197 -5.31 -27.70 22.87
CA ASP A 197 -5.35 -29.11 23.26
C ASP A 197 -4.93 -30.08 22.15
N ILE A 198 -4.44 -29.55 21.01
CA ILE A 198 -3.87 -30.38 19.94
C ILE A 198 -2.34 -30.33 20.03
N ASP A 199 -1.68 -31.48 19.89
CA ASP A 199 -0.22 -31.63 19.98
C ASP A 199 0.53 -30.57 19.14
N ALA A 200 0.01 -30.26 17.94
CA ALA A 200 0.62 -29.28 17.06
C ALA A 200 0.63 -27.86 17.64
N HIS A 201 -0.43 -27.44 18.33
CA HIS A 201 -0.46 -26.11 18.96
C HIS A 201 0.37 -26.11 20.25
N GLU A 202 0.23 -27.13 21.10
CA GLU A 202 1.01 -27.27 22.33
C GLU A 202 2.52 -27.20 22.08
N MET A 203 3.01 -27.83 21.00
CA MET A 203 4.44 -27.85 20.68
C MET A 203 4.96 -26.58 19.99
N HIS A 204 4.10 -25.82 19.30
CA HIS A 204 4.54 -24.78 18.35
C HIS A 204 4.04 -23.36 18.63
N GLU A 205 3.06 -23.15 19.52
CA GLU A 205 2.40 -21.85 19.74
C GLU A 205 3.37 -20.67 19.97
N GLU A 206 4.47 -20.92 20.68
CA GLU A 206 5.45 -19.86 20.99
C GLU A 206 6.47 -19.62 19.86
N LYS A 207 6.55 -20.52 18.87
CA LYS A 207 7.63 -20.54 17.86
C LYS A 207 7.14 -20.29 16.45
N LEU A 208 5.95 -20.74 16.11
CA LEU A 208 5.38 -20.61 14.77
C LEU A 208 4.27 -19.57 14.81
N ASP A 209 4.22 -18.74 13.77
CA ASP A 209 3.05 -17.92 13.49
C ASP A 209 1.94 -18.82 12.92
N CYS A 210 0.67 -18.47 13.17
CA CYS A 210 -0.49 -19.21 12.67
C CYS A 210 -0.38 -19.49 11.16
N THR A 211 0.10 -18.51 10.39
CA THR A 211 0.28 -18.60 8.94
C THR A 211 1.32 -19.63 8.51
N ALA A 212 2.26 -20.03 9.38
CA ALA A 212 3.26 -21.05 9.05
C ALA A 212 2.64 -22.43 8.76
N CYS A 213 1.44 -22.70 9.30
CA CYS A 213 0.70 -23.94 9.05
C CYS A 213 -0.67 -23.71 8.39
N HIS A 214 -1.35 -22.60 8.69
CA HIS A 214 -2.71 -22.32 8.21
C HIS A 214 -2.76 -21.62 6.85
N SER A 215 -1.62 -21.30 6.23
CA SER A 215 -1.59 -20.84 4.84
C SER A 215 -1.68 -22.01 3.85
N GLY A 216 -2.51 -21.86 2.81
CA GLY A 216 -2.77 -22.93 1.85
C GLY A 216 -1.65 -23.16 0.85
N TRP A 217 -1.17 -22.08 0.23
CA TRP A 217 -0.08 -22.12 -0.75
C TRP A 217 0.63 -20.77 -0.76
N SER A 218 1.80 -20.66 -1.39
CA SER A 218 2.47 -19.37 -1.53
C SER A 218 2.81 -19.12 -2.98
N LEU A 219 2.96 -17.85 -3.33
CA LEU A 219 3.51 -17.45 -4.61
C LEU A 219 5.02 -17.37 -4.48
N THR A 220 5.73 -17.88 -5.47
CA THR A 220 7.12 -17.48 -5.72
C THR A 220 7.14 -16.51 -6.90
N CYS A 221 7.75 -15.36 -6.69
CA CYS A 221 7.80 -14.27 -7.66
C CYS A 221 9.12 -14.31 -8.43
N ASN A 222 9.18 -15.13 -9.48
CA ASN A 222 10.33 -15.12 -10.39
C ASN A 222 10.18 -13.95 -11.39
N ASN A 223 11.08 -12.97 -11.34
CA ASN A 223 11.14 -11.82 -12.25
C ASN A 223 9.91 -10.89 -12.17
N CYS A 224 9.37 -10.61 -10.97
CA CYS A 224 8.18 -9.76 -10.83
C CYS A 224 8.48 -8.26 -10.85
N HIS A 225 9.68 -7.83 -10.47
CA HIS A 225 9.97 -6.40 -10.30
C HIS A 225 11.30 -5.97 -10.92
N LEU A 226 11.23 -4.81 -11.58
CA LEU A 226 12.29 -4.05 -12.26
C LEU A 226 12.62 -4.50 -13.70
N ASP A 227 13.00 -3.51 -14.53
CA ASP A 227 13.27 -3.54 -15.98
C ASP A 227 12.09 -3.81 -16.94
N THR A 228 11.87 -5.04 -17.43
CA THR A 228 10.96 -5.27 -18.57
C THR A 228 9.60 -5.89 -18.23
N ARG A 229 9.45 -6.48 -17.03
CA ARG A 229 8.30 -7.34 -16.65
C ARG A 229 7.94 -8.43 -17.69
N LYS A 230 8.84 -8.70 -18.65
CA LYS A 230 8.63 -9.69 -19.72
C LYS A 230 9.07 -11.05 -19.22
N GLY A 231 8.20 -12.04 -19.34
CA GLY A 231 8.49 -13.42 -18.96
C GLY A 231 8.32 -13.73 -17.47
N THR A 232 7.76 -12.81 -16.67
CA THR A 232 7.36 -13.06 -15.29
C THR A 232 6.39 -14.23 -15.23
N GLN A 233 6.71 -15.26 -14.44
CA GLN A 233 5.82 -16.39 -14.20
C GLN A 233 5.63 -16.55 -12.70
N PRO A 234 4.45 -16.24 -12.16
CA PRO A 234 4.12 -16.64 -10.81
C PRO A 234 4.04 -18.16 -10.77
N VAL A 235 4.77 -18.77 -9.85
CA VAL A 235 4.68 -20.21 -9.57
C VAL A 235 4.16 -20.41 -8.15
N SER A 236 3.49 -21.54 -7.91
CA SER A 236 2.78 -21.85 -6.67
C SER A 236 3.15 -23.23 -6.11
N ASP A 237 4.22 -23.83 -6.63
CA ASP A 237 4.75 -25.14 -6.27
C ASP A 237 5.86 -25.08 -5.23
N GLU A 238 6.18 -23.89 -4.74
CA GLU A 238 7.20 -23.67 -3.71
C GLU A 238 6.57 -22.97 -2.49
N PHE A 239 7.01 -23.38 -1.30
CA PHE A 239 6.59 -22.79 -0.03
C PHE A 239 7.82 -22.66 0.88
N TYR A 240 8.12 -21.44 1.30
CA TYR A 240 9.28 -21.14 2.13
C TYR A 240 8.84 -20.74 3.54
N LEU A 241 9.56 -21.24 4.54
CA LEU A 241 9.43 -20.83 5.93
C LEU A 241 10.74 -20.20 6.39
N GLY A 242 10.65 -19.12 7.16
CA GLY A 242 11.80 -18.41 7.71
C GLY A 242 11.49 -17.82 9.08
N VAL A 243 12.54 -17.51 9.85
CA VAL A 243 12.41 -16.80 11.12
C VAL A 243 12.27 -15.31 10.83
N ALA A 244 11.11 -14.73 11.17
CA ALA A 244 10.84 -13.31 11.00
C ALA A 244 11.50 -12.47 12.10
N SER A 245 11.39 -11.14 11.98
CA SER A 245 12.01 -10.18 12.92
C SER A 245 11.48 -10.28 14.36
N ASP A 246 10.29 -10.83 14.53
CA ASP A 246 9.69 -11.12 15.84
C ASP A 246 10.15 -12.46 16.45
N GLY A 247 11.03 -13.20 15.75
CA GLY A 247 11.56 -14.48 16.18
C GLY A 247 10.66 -15.68 15.89
N LYS A 248 9.44 -15.48 15.36
CA LYS A 248 8.55 -16.58 14.97
C LYS A 248 8.86 -17.07 13.56
N VAL A 249 8.60 -18.35 13.31
CA VAL A 249 8.65 -18.93 11.96
C VAL A 249 7.38 -18.54 11.22
N LYS A 250 7.53 -17.93 10.03
CA LYS A 250 6.43 -17.46 9.16
C LYS A 250 6.63 -17.91 7.71
N PRO A 251 5.61 -17.86 6.86
CA PRO A 251 5.77 -17.97 5.41
C PRO A 251 6.67 -16.84 4.89
N PHE A 252 7.53 -17.19 3.94
CA PHE A 252 8.37 -16.25 3.22
C PHE A 252 8.06 -16.35 1.72
N ILE A 253 8.14 -15.22 1.04
CA ILE A 253 8.09 -15.15 -0.41
C ILE A 253 9.49 -14.96 -0.97
N LYS A 254 9.88 -15.84 -1.90
CA LYS A 254 11.06 -15.63 -2.73
C LYS A 254 10.71 -14.64 -3.84
N MET A 255 11.53 -13.62 -3.98
CA MET A 255 11.38 -12.60 -5.01
C MET A 255 12.69 -12.41 -5.76
N ASP A 256 12.66 -12.69 -7.06
CA ASP A 256 13.77 -12.39 -7.96
C ASP A 256 13.45 -11.07 -8.68
N ALA A 257 14.27 -10.06 -8.42
CA ALA A 257 14.25 -8.78 -9.12
C ALA A 257 15.38 -8.77 -10.16
N ILE A 258 15.09 -8.31 -11.37
CA ILE A 258 16.05 -8.28 -12.48
C ILE A 258 16.14 -6.85 -12.99
N TYR A 259 17.35 -6.32 -13.11
CA TYR A 259 17.59 -4.99 -13.63
C TYR A 259 18.93 -4.93 -14.35
N ASP A 260 18.95 -4.44 -15.60
CA ASP A 260 20.16 -4.31 -16.44
C ASP A 260 20.99 -5.61 -16.51
N ASN A 261 20.30 -6.73 -16.78
CA ASN A 261 20.86 -8.10 -16.78
C ASN A 261 21.49 -8.57 -15.45
N ALA A 262 21.37 -7.82 -14.36
CA ALA A 262 21.70 -8.27 -13.02
C ALA A 262 20.46 -8.86 -12.32
N THR A 263 20.65 -9.80 -11.40
CA THR A 263 19.57 -10.43 -10.64
C THR A 263 19.86 -10.31 -9.15
N HIS A 264 18.83 -9.90 -8.40
CA HIS A 264 18.83 -9.87 -6.94
C HIS A 264 17.70 -10.76 -6.43
N THR A 265 18.03 -11.72 -5.58
CA THR A 265 17.04 -12.61 -4.94
C THR A 265 16.88 -12.22 -3.49
N GLY A 266 15.67 -11.82 -3.12
CA GLY A 266 15.27 -11.53 -1.75
C GLY A 266 14.28 -12.56 -1.22
N TYR A 267 14.28 -12.73 0.10
CA TYR A 267 13.25 -13.47 0.83
C TYR A 267 12.65 -12.51 1.85
N GLY A 268 11.34 -12.30 1.78
CA GLY A 268 10.60 -11.45 2.73
C GLY A 268 9.53 -12.26 3.45
N ALA A 269 9.30 -11.96 4.73
CA ALA A 269 8.13 -12.49 5.43
C ALA A 269 6.87 -12.09 4.66
N TRP A 270 5.96 -13.04 4.51
CA TRP A 270 4.78 -12.91 3.67
C TRP A 270 3.56 -13.38 4.42
N PHE A 271 2.46 -12.63 4.28
CA PHE A 271 1.13 -13.05 4.75
C PHE A 271 0.34 -13.57 3.54
N PRO A 272 0.20 -14.89 3.39
CA PRO A 272 -0.54 -15.46 2.28
C PRO A 272 -2.03 -15.19 2.41
N HIS A 273 -2.62 -14.54 1.41
CA HIS A 273 -4.07 -14.30 1.34
C HIS A 273 -4.76 -15.52 0.72
N ASN A 274 -4.53 -16.71 1.28
CA ASN A 274 -5.07 -17.99 0.82
C ASN A 274 -5.02 -19.06 1.94
N SER A 275 -5.47 -18.68 3.12
CA SER A 275 -5.55 -19.55 4.29
C SER A 275 -6.37 -20.82 3.98
N ASN A 276 -5.95 -21.95 4.52
CA ASN A 276 -6.55 -23.26 4.24
C ASN A 276 -7.52 -23.75 5.32
N ARG A 277 -7.52 -23.12 6.50
CA ARG A 277 -8.26 -23.62 7.67
C ARG A 277 -8.52 -22.55 8.71
#